data_AF-E0SJF8-F1
#
_entry.id   AF-E0SJF8-F1
#
_cell.length_a   1.000
_cell.length_b   1.000
_cell.length_c   1.000
_cell.angle_alpha   90.00
_cell.angle_beta   90.00
_cell.angle_gamma   90.00
#
_symmetry.space_group_name_H-M   'P 1'
#
loop_
_entity.id
_entity.type
_entity.pdbx_description
1 polymer ?
#
loop_
_entity_poly.entity_id
_entity_poly.type
_entity_poly.pdbx_seq_one_letter_code
_entity_poly.pdbx_strand_id
1 'polypeptide(L)'
;MNIKSMFLTAAMAAVSANSFADASQPERHVQEFLSALNGAGGKPIEQLSPRDARQVLINAQKGAKLPAADVAEKTINVEGGSIKLHIVKPNNAQGILPVFMFFHGGGWILGDFATHERLVRDLVTESGAAAVFVDYTPSPEAHFPVAINQAYAATRWVAEHGSEIGVDGSHLALVGNSVGGNMVAAVALQAKQHKAPAIRYEVMLWPVTDANFNTGSYNQYENGYFLSRNMMKWFWDAYTTKEGDRNNILASPLRATPEQLKGLPPTLIQTAELDVLRDEGEAFGRKLDAAGVNVTVTRYNGLIHDFGLLNALSDVPAVRTALGQAAYELKEHLK
;
A
#
# COMPACT_ATOMS: atom_id res chain seq x y z
N MET A 1 -0.02 -82.33 -5.54
CA MET A 1 -1.00 -82.07 -4.47
C MET A 1 -0.54 -80.84 -3.69
N ASN A 2 -1.44 -79.86 -3.56
CA ASN A 2 -1.47 -78.69 -2.67
C ASN A 2 -0.75 -77.34 -2.97
N ILE A 3 -1.63 -76.38 -3.30
CA ILE A 3 -1.88 -75.03 -2.71
C ILE A 3 -0.81 -73.94 -2.86
N LYS A 4 -1.20 -72.82 -3.51
CA LYS A 4 -1.14 -71.41 -3.04
C LYS A 4 -1.61 -70.47 -4.16
N SER A 5 -2.83 -69.94 -4.07
CA SER A 5 -3.17 -68.62 -3.51
C SER A 5 -2.84 -67.44 -4.43
N MET A 6 -3.89 -66.70 -4.78
CA MET A 6 -3.94 -65.35 -5.36
C MET A 6 -2.81 -64.44 -4.92
N PHE A 7 -2.29 -63.62 -5.84
CA PHE A 7 -2.03 -62.21 -5.59
C PHE A 7 -2.34 -61.42 -6.87
N LEU A 8 -3.51 -60.76 -6.86
CA LEU A 8 -3.82 -59.66 -7.76
C LEU A 8 -3.07 -58.45 -7.19
N THR A 9 -1.95 -58.06 -7.80
CA THR A 9 -1.17 -56.89 -7.38
C THR A 9 -1.94 -55.63 -7.78
N ALA A 10 -2.74 -55.11 -6.84
CA ALA A 10 -3.23 -53.74 -6.91
C ALA A 10 -2.02 -52.81 -6.69
N ALA A 11 -1.49 -52.23 -7.76
CA ALA A 11 -0.58 -51.10 -7.67
C ALA A 11 -1.40 -49.89 -7.18
N MET A 12 -1.49 -49.71 -5.85
CA MET A 12 -1.85 -48.42 -5.29
C MET A 12 -0.71 -47.45 -5.60
N ALA A 13 -0.90 -46.60 -6.60
CA ALA A 13 -0.11 -45.38 -6.71
C ALA A 13 -0.36 -44.56 -5.45
N ALA A 14 0.60 -44.57 -4.53
CA ALA A 14 0.67 -43.61 -3.44
C ALA A 14 0.97 -42.25 -4.07
N VAL A 15 -0.07 -41.58 -4.58
CA VAL A 15 -0.01 -40.14 -4.81
C VAL A 15 0.13 -39.55 -3.42
N SER A 16 1.30 -38.98 -3.13
CA SER A 16 1.58 -38.21 -1.93
C SER A 16 0.59 -37.04 -1.86
N ALA A 17 -0.56 -37.26 -1.23
CA ALA A 17 -1.68 -36.32 -1.15
C ALA A 17 -1.42 -35.09 -0.26
N ASN A 18 -0.16 -34.70 -0.06
CA ASN A 18 0.25 -33.66 0.90
C ASN A 18 1.12 -32.54 0.32
N SER A 19 1.37 -32.48 -1.00
CA SER A 19 2.22 -31.42 -1.57
C SER A 19 1.45 -30.17 -2.05
N PHE A 20 0.12 -30.21 -2.06
CA PHE A 20 -0.75 -29.09 -2.50
C PHE A 20 -1.93 -28.86 -1.53
N ALA A 21 -1.77 -29.19 -0.25
CA ALA A 21 -2.72 -28.72 0.76
C ALA A 21 -2.74 -27.18 0.76
N ASP A 22 -3.89 -26.58 1.09
CA ASP A 22 -4.14 -25.12 1.16
C ASP A 22 -3.33 -24.44 2.27
N ALA A 23 -2.01 -24.56 2.19
CA ALA A 23 -1.04 -23.93 3.06
C ALA A 23 -0.50 -22.72 2.34
N SER A 24 -0.66 -21.53 2.94
CA SER A 24 -0.07 -20.30 2.44
C SER A 24 1.45 -20.46 2.31
N GLN A 25 1.96 -20.28 1.09
CA GLN A 25 3.38 -20.35 0.76
C GLN A 25 3.74 -19.16 -0.13
N PRO A 26 4.93 -18.54 0.03
CA PRO A 26 5.36 -17.50 -0.88
C PRO A 26 5.43 -18.00 -2.33
N GLU A 27 5.14 -17.11 -3.27
CA GLU A 27 5.48 -17.32 -4.67
C GLU A 27 7.00 -17.54 -4.80
N ARG A 28 7.44 -18.36 -5.75
CA ARG A 28 8.85 -18.83 -5.80
C ARG A 28 9.90 -17.71 -5.82
N HIS A 29 9.69 -16.60 -6.53
CA HIS A 29 10.64 -15.48 -6.56
C HIS A 29 10.54 -14.66 -5.27
N VAL A 30 9.34 -14.56 -4.67
CA VAL A 30 9.17 -14.00 -3.32
C VAL A 30 9.94 -14.84 -2.30
N GLN A 31 9.88 -16.17 -2.39
CA GLN A 31 10.66 -17.07 -1.54
C GLN A 31 12.17 -16.89 -1.74
N GLU A 32 12.64 -16.76 -2.98
CA GLU A 32 14.05 -16.47 -3.29
C GLU A 32 14.50 -15.14 -2.67
N PHE A 33 13.69 -14.08 -2.82
CA PHE A 33 13.92 -12.78 -2.20
C PHE A 33 13.99 -12.88 -0.67
N LEU A 34 13.03 -13.53 -0.04
CA LEU A 34 13.01 -13.72 1.42
C LEU A 34 14.21 -14.53 1.90
N SER A 35 14.62 -15.56 1.14
CA SER A 35 15.77 -16.40 1.49
C SER A 35 17.06 -15.60 1.45
N ALA A 36 17.24 -14.74 0.44
CA ALA A 36 18.37 -13.84 0.34
C ALA A 36 18.37 -12.80 1.47
N LEU A 37 17.23 -12.17 1.75
CA LEU A 37 17.06 -11.17 2.80
C LEU A 37 17.35 -11.76 4.19
N ASN A 38 16.72 -12.89 4.51
CA ASN A 38 16.84 -13.55 5.81
C ASN A 38 18.23 -14.21 6.00
N GLY A 39 18.92 -14.55 4.91
CA GLY A 39 20.28 -15.11 4.93
C GLY A 39 21.40 -14.07 5.02
N ALA A 40 21.14 -12.79 4.71
CA ALA A 40 22.16 -11.75 4.61
C ALA A 40 22.80 -11.35 5.94
N GLY A 41 22.18 -11.67 7.10
CA GLY A 41 22.72 -11.39 8.42
C GLY A 41 22.89 -9.88 8.70
N GLY A 42 21.81 -9.21 9.09
CA GLY A 42 21.81 -7.79 9.45
C GLY A 42 21.12 -7.55 10.80
N LYS A 43 21.31 -6.35 11.36
CA LYS A 43 20.49 -5.91 12.50
C LYS A 43 19.04 -5.73 12.03
N PRO A 44 18.03 -6.11 12.84
CA PRO A 44 16.65 -5.76 12.57
C PRO A 44 16.50 -4.25 12.35
N ILE A 45 15.69 -3.84 11.37
CA ILE A 45 15.63 -2.43 10.94
C ILE A 45 15.10 -1.52 12.05
N GLU A 46 14.26 -2.04 12.93
CA GLU A 46 13.76 -1.33 14.12
C GLU A 46 14.83 -1.08 15.20
N GLN A 47 16.02 -1.66 15.05
CA GLN A 47 17.19 -1.39 15.91
C GLN A 47 18.16 -0.37 15.28
N LEU A 48 17.86 0.13 14.08
CA LEU A 48 18.66 1.15 13.41
C LEU A 48 18.19 2.55 13.77
N SER A 49 19.04 3.55 13.52
CA SER A 49 18.59 4.93 13.51
C SER A 49 17.61 5.16 12.35
N PRO A 50 16.65 6.11 12.44
CA PRO A 50 15.77 6.46 11.31
C PRO A 50 16.53 6.73 10.01
N ARG A 51 17.68 7.41 10.10
CA ARG A 51 18.57 7.69 8.97
C ARG A 51 19.09 6.40 8.32
N ASP A 52 19.61 5.47 9.11
CA ASP A 52 20.18 4.22 8.58
C ASP A 52 19.07 3.31 8.04
N ALA A 53 17.91 3.26 8.69
CA ALA A 53 16.73 2.54 8.21
C ALA A 53 16.26 3.06 6.84
N ARG A 54 16.17 4.39 6.66
CA ARG A 54 15.90 5.01 5.35
C ARG A 54 16.89 4.56 4.30
N GLN A 55 18.18 4.50 4.64
CA GLN A 55 19.22 4.09 3.71
C GLN A 55 19.09 2.63 3.25
N VAL A 56 18.55 1.74 4.10
CA VAL A 56 18.24 0.35 3.72
C VAL A 56 17.23 0.33 2.56
N LEU A 57 16.10 1.03 2.70
CA LEU A 57 15.08 1.07 1.63
C LEU A 57 15.61 1.77 0.37
N ILE A 58 16.31 2.89 0.52
CA ILE A 58 16.94 3.61 -0.61
C ILE A 58 17.87 2.66 -1.39
N ASN A 59 18.69 1.88 -0.69
CA ASN A 59 19.61 0.95 -1.35
C ASN A 59 18.89 -0.23 -1.99
N ALA A 60 17.85 -0.77 -1.35
CA ALA A 60 17.05 -1.86 -1.91
C ALA A 60 16.32 -1.46 -3.20
N GLN A 61 15.99 -0.18 -3.36
CA GLN A 61 15.27 0.34 -4.52
C GLN A 61 16.19 0.84 -5.66
N LYS A 62 17.51 0.92 -5.47
CA LYS A 62 18.43 1.41 -6.50
C LYS A 62 18.49 0.52 -7.74
N GLY A 63 18.76 1.14 -8.89
CA GLY A 63 19.07 0.43 -10.13
C GLY A 63 17.88 -0.15 -10.89
N ALA A 64 16.65 0.13 -10.45
CA ALA A 64 15.46 -0.29 -11.17
C ALA A 64 15.34 0.40 -12.52
N LYS A 65 14.89 -0.36 -13.53
CA LYS A 65 14.47 0.20 -14.80
C LYS A 65 13.12 0.90 -14.58
N LEU A 66 13.07 2.19 -14.85
CA LEU A 66 11.84 2.97 -14.71
C LEU A 66 11.03 2.98 -16.01
N PRO A 67 9.70 2.76 -15.97
CA PRO A 67 8.83 3.06 -17.11
C PRO A 67 8.97 4.52 -17.55
N ALA A 68 8.79 4.78 -18.84
CA ALA A 68 8.87 6.14 -19.37
C ALA A 68 7.71 6.99 -18.84
N ALA A 69 8.03 8.13 -18.23
CA ALA A 69 7.08 9.09 -17.68
C ALA A 69 7.73 10.47 -17.60
N ASP A 70 6.91 11.52 -17.71
CA ASP A 70 7.33 12.90 -17.48
C ASP A 70 7.22 13.21 -15.99
N VAL A 71 8.30 13.72 -15.39
CA VAL A 71 8.35 14.04 -13.95
C VAL A 71 8.70 15.52 -13.77
N ALA A 72 7.89 16.22 -12.99
CA ALA A 72 8.11 17.61 -12.60
C ALA A 72 7.96 17.77 -11.08
N GLU A 73 8.56 18.83 -10.54
CA GLU A 73 8.41 19.19 -9.13
C GLU A 73 7.61 20.50 -9.02
N LYS A 74 6.79 20.61 -7.97
CA LYS A 74 6.15 21.87 -7.59
C LYS A 74 6.10 21.97 -6.07
N THR A 75 6.55 23.09 -5.53
CA THR A 75 6.30 23.43 -4.13
C THR A 75 5.05 24.27 -4.04
N ILE A 76 4.09 23.84 -3.22
CA ILE A 76 2.85 24.57 -2.94
C ILE A 76 2.92 25.18 -1.54
N ASN A 77 2.32 26.35 -1.38
CA ASN A 77 2.14 26.96 -0.07
C ASN A 77 0.76 26.57 0.46
N VAL A 78 0.73 26.02 1.67
CA VAL A 78 -0.50 25.66 2.38
C VAL A 78 -0.47 26.28 3.78
N GLU A 79 -1.60 26.25 4.48
CA GLU A 79 -1.61 26.66 5.88
C GLU A 79 -0.62 25.83 6.69
N GLY A 80 0.29 26.50 7.40
CA GLY A 80 1.32 25.85 8.23
C GLY A 80 2.63 25.49 7.53
N GLY A 81 2.80 25.80 6.24
CA GLY A 81 4.11 25.67 5.57
C GLY A 81 4.05 25.47 4.07
N SER A 82 5.10 24.86 3.53
CA SER A 82 5.21 24.51 2.12
C SER A 82 5.33 23.00 1.94
N ILE A 83 4.68 22.45 0.93
CA ILE A 83 4.70 21.02 0.62
C ILE A 83 5.31 20.85 -0.77
N LYS A 84 6.30 19.96 -0.88
CA LYS A 84 6.86 19.57 -2.18
C LYS A 84 6.00 18.47 -2.79
N LEU A 85 5.69 18.62 -4.07
CA LEU A 85 4.96 17.66 -4.89
C LEU A 85 5.85 17.17 -6.00
N HIS A 86 5.78 15.87 -6.29
CA HIS A 86 6.30 15.30 -7.55
C HIS A 86 5.10 14.93 -8.43
N ILE A 87 5.03 15.54 -9.60
CA ILE A 87 3.98 15.34 -10.58
C ILE A 87 4.51 14.38 -11.64
N VAL A 88 3.91 13.20 -11.74
CA VAL A 88 4.29 12.16 -12.71
C VAL A 88 3.16 12.02 -13.72
N LYS A 89 3.48 12.12 -15.02
CA LYS A 89 2.51 11.99 -16.11
C LYS A 89 2.92 10.91 -17.09
N PRO A 90 1.96 10.29 -17.82
CA PRO A 90 2.30 9.41 -18.91
C PRO A 90 3.20 10.14 -19.92
N ASN A 91 4.22 9.45 -20.42
CA ASN A 91 5.18 10.04 -21.36
C ASN A 91 4.48 10.63 -22.59
N ASN A 92 4.80 11.87 -22.94
CA ASN A 92 4.18 12.62 -24.05
C ASN A 92 2.67 12.88 -23.91
N ALA A 93 2.13 12.85 -22.68
CA ALA A 93 0.72 13.16 -22.46
C ALA A 93 0.34 14.54 -23.02
N GLN A 94 -0.83 14.62 -23.65
CA GLN A 94 -1.38 15.85 -24.21
C GLN A 94 -2.70 16.21 -23.51
N GLY A 95 -2.95 17.50 -23.35
CA GLY A 95 -4.18 17.99 -22.73
C GLY A 95 -4.20 17.87 -21.21
N ILE A 96 -5.40 18.00 -20.65
CA ILE A 96 -5.67 17.93 -19.21
C ILE A 96 -5.94 16.45 -18.85
N LEU A 97 -5.25 15.94 -17.83
CA LEU A 97 -5.39 14.55 -17.37
C LEU A 97 -6.24 14.49 -16.09
N PRO A 98 -6.97 13.39 -15.84
CA PRO A 98 -7.42 13.10 -14.47
C PRO A 98 -6.21 12.83 -13.56
N VAL A 99 -6.43 12.88 -12.25
CA VAL A 99 -5.35 12.82 -11.27
C VAL A 99 -5.63 11.86 -10.14
N PHE A 100 -4.58 11.23 -9.62
CA PHE A 100 -4.61 10.63 -8.30
C PHE A 100 -3.51 11.19 -7.42
N MET A 101 -3.85 11.42 -6.15
CA MET A 101 -2.85 11.68 -5.12
C MET A 101 -2.12 10.38 -4.80
N PHE A 102 -0.80 10.43 -4.61
CA PHE A 102 -0.04 9.28 -4.15
C PHE A 102 0.59 9.56 -2.79
N PHE A 103 0.22 8.75 -1.81
CA PHE A 103 0.77 8.77 -0.46
C PHE A 103 1.67 7.55 -0.28
N HIS A 104 2.95 7.79 0.00
CA HIS A 104 3.93 6.73 0.01
C HIS A 104 3.94 5.92 1.32
N GLY A 105 4.38 4.67 1.21
CA GLY A 105 4.60 3.78 2.34
C GLY A 105 5.96 4.00 3.01
N GLY A 106 6.33 3.06 3.88
CA GLY A 106 7.58 3.10 4.63
C GLY A 106 7.40 3.34 6.13
N GLY A 107 6.27 2.95 6.74
CA GLY A 107 6.14 3.01 8.19
C GLY A 107 6.26 4.41 8.80
N TRP A 108 5.92 5.44 8.03
CA TRP A 108 6.09 6.88 8.30
C TRP A 108 7.54 7.35 8.46
N ILE A 109 8.48 6.45 8.74
CA ILE A 109 9.90 6.74 8.93
C ILE A 109 10.66 6.72 7.61
N LEU A 110 10.37 5.74 6.75
CA LEU A 110 11.02 5.49 5.49
C LEU A 110 10.20 6.04 4.31
N GLY A 111 10.79 5.92 3.13
CA GLY A 111 10.16 6.27 1.87
C GLY A 111 10.39 7.71 1.49
N ASP A 112 10.44 7.92 0.19
CA ASP A 112 10.53 9.18 -0.53
C ASP A 112 10.05 8.94 -1.96
N PHE A 113 10.08 9.98 -2.81
CA PHE A 113 9.69 9.83 -4.21
C PHE A 113 10.55 8.78 -4.93
N ALA A 114 11.89 8.83 -4.78
CA ALA A 114 12.80 7.96 -5.53
C ALA A 114 12.62 6.47 -5.21
N THR A 115 12.33 6.12 -3.95
CA THR A 115 12.05 4.75 -3.52
C THR A 115 10.74 4.22 -4.06
N HIS A 116 9.75 5.09 -4.33
CA HIS A 116 8.43 4.71 -4.85
C HIS A 116 8.27 4.98 -6.35
N GLU A 117 9.25 5.61 -6.99
CA GLU A 117 9.13 6.16 -8.34
C GLU A 117 8.70 5.12 -9.37
N ARG A 118 9.25 3.90 -9.30
CA ARG A 118 8.86 2.81 -10.21
C ARG A 118 7.38 2.44 -10.05
N LEU A 119 6.91 2.23 -8.82
CA LEU A 119 5.51 1.93 -8.52
C LEU A 119 4.56 3.05 -9.00
N VAL A 120 4.93 4.31 -8.75
CA VAL A 120 4.16 5.47 -9.21
C VAL A 120 4.09 5.49 -10.74
N ARG A 121 5.22 5.26 -11.41
CA ARG A 121 5.29 5.22 -12.89
C ARG A 121 4.51 4.05 -13.47
N ASP A 122 4.50 2.88 -12.84
CA ASP A 122 3.68 1.72 -13.26
C ASP A 122 2.19 2.12 -13.28
N LEU A 123 1.69 2.67 -12.16
CA LEU A 123 0.29 3.12 -12.04
C LEU A 123 -0.06 4.24 -13.04
N VAL A 124 0.82 5.23 -13.22
CA VAL A 124 0.63 6.32 -14.18
C VAL A 124 0.56 5.79 -15.61
N THR A 125 1.51 4.93 -15.99
CA THR A 125 1.62 4.41 -17.37
C THR A 125 0.41 3.57 -17.73
N GLU A 126 -0.10 2.76 -16.80
CA GLU A 126 -1.20 1.83 -17.06
C GLU A 126 -2.59 2.48 -16.91
N SER A 127 -2.75 3.44 -15.99
CA SER A 127 -4.04 4.14 -15.79
C SER A 127 -4.25 5.26 -16.81
N GLY A 128 -3.17 5.90 -17.27
CA GLY A 128 -3.22 7.13 -18.08
C GLY A 128 -3.53 8.40 -17.27
N ALA A 129 -3.67 8.30 -15.95
CA ALA A 129 -3.86 9.45 -15.07
C ALA A 129 -2.51 10.03 -14.61
N ALA A 130 -2.51 11.29 -14.20
CA ALA A 130 -1.36 11.89 -13.54
C ALA A 130 -1.31 11.46 -12.06
N ALA A 131 -0.11 11.22 -11.53
CA ALA A 131 0.11 11.10 -10.10
C ALA A 131 0.61 12.43 -9.52
N VAL A 132 0.07 12.82 -8.38
CA VAL A 132 0.66 13.86 -7.52
C VAL A 132 1.14 13.19 -6.24
N PHE A 133 2.45 12.90 -6.21
CA PHE A 133 3.12 12.37 -5.03
C PHE A 133 3.36 13.49 -4.02
N VAL A 134 2.95 13.27 -2.78
CA VAL A 134 3.09 14.25 -1.68
C VAL A 134 4.32 13.90 -0.84
N ASP A 135 5.30 14.81 -0.81
CA ASP A 135 6.51 14.69 0.01
C ASP A 135 6.21 15.15 1.45
N TYR A 136 5.50 14.30 2.20
CA TYR A 136 5.08 14.61 3.57
C TYR A 136 6.27 14.55 4.55
N THR A 137 6.18 15.26 5.69
CA THR A 137 7.24 15.22 6.70
C THR A 137 7.29 13.85 7.38
N PRO A 138 8.44 13.14 7.36
CA PRO A 138 8.55 11.81 7.95
C PRO A 138 8.56 11.85 9.48
N SER A 139 8.29 10.69 10.08
CA SER A 139 8.53 10.42 11.49
C SER A 139 9.98 9.93 11.74
N PRO A 140 10.54 10.15 12.93
CA PRO A 140 9.98 10.84 14.09
C PRO A 140 10.17 12.37 14.07
N GLU A 141 10.61 12.98 12.95
CA GLU A 141 10.73 14.43 12.84
C GLU A 141 9.38 15.13 12.98
N ALA A 142 8.32 14.51 12.47
CA ALA A 142 6.95 14.86 12.74
C ALA A 142 6.15 13.65 13.25
N HIS A 143 5.11 13.94 14.02
CA HIS A 143 4.18 12.94 14.56
C HIS A 143 2.77 13.18 14.02
N PHE A 144 1.86 12.24 14.28
CA PHE A 144 0.43 12.44 14.04
C PHE A 144 -0.04 13.80 14.65
N PRO A 145 -0.83 14.63 13.94
CA PRO A 145 -1.42 14.43 12.60
C PRO A 145 -0.71 15.17 11.46
N VAL A 146 0.58 15.55 11.59
CA VAL A 146 1.25 16.46 10.63
C VAL A 146 1.18 15.97 9.18
N ALA A 147 1.62 14.72 8.93
CA ALA A 147 1.68 14.18 7.57
C ALA A 147 0.30 14.04 6.91
N ILE A 148 -0.73 13.62 7.67
CA ILE A 148 -2.09 13.47 7.13
C ILE A 148 -2.76 14.82 6.86
N ASN A 149 -2.40 15.87 7.63
CA ASN A 149 -2.85 17.23 7.37
C ASN A 149 -2.18 17.79 6.10
N GLN A 150 -0.89 17.51 5.90
CA GLN A 150 -0.18 17.87 4.67
C GLN A 150 -0.78 17.15 3.45
N ALA A 151 -1.04 15.85 3.56
CA ALA A 151 -1.66 15.07 2.50
C ALA A 151 -3.06 15.60 2.13
N TYR A 152 -3.89 15.93 3.12
CA TYR A 152 -5.20 16.52 2.88
C TYR A 152 -5.10 17.94 2.28
N ALA A 153 -4.18 18.77 2.76
CA ALA A 153 -3.95 20.12 2.21
C ALA A 153 -3.46 20.07 0.75
N ALA A 154 -2.57 19.15 0.41
CA ALA A 154 -2.14 18.92 -0.97
C ALA A 154 -3.28 18.41 -1.85
N THR A 155 -4.12 17.50 -1.34
CA THR A 155 -5.31 17.00 -2.05
C THR A 155 -6.30 18.12 -2.35
N ARG A 156 -6.60 18.95 -1.35
CA ARG A 156 -7.39 20.19 -1.47
C ARG A 156 -6.82 21.11 -2.54
N TRP A 157 -5.51 21.37 -2.48
CA TRP A 157 -4.83 22.24 -3.43
C TRP A 157 -4.93 21.71 -4.86
N VAL A 158 -4.72 20.41 -5.10
CA VAL A 158 -4.84 19.82 -6.44
C VAL A 158 -6.28 19.91 -6.96
N ALA A 159 -7.28 19.70 -6.10
CA ALA A 159 -8.68 19.85 -6.50
C ALA A 159 -9.03 21.28 -6.95
N GLU A 160 -8.44 22.30 -6.30
CA GLU A 160 -8.71 23.71 -6.56
C GLU A 160 -7.82 24.32 -7.67
N HIS A 161 -6.57 23.86 -7.76
CA HIS A 161 -5.51 24.45 -8.58
C HIS A 161 -4.89 23.47 -9.58
N GLY A 162 -5.53 22.32 -9.84
CA GLY A 162 -5.00 21.26 -10.72
C GLY A 162 -4.63 21.76 -12.13
N SER A 163 -5.31 22.78 -12.65
CA SER A 163 -4.99 23.38 -13.94
C SER A 163 -3.57 23.95 -14.02
N GLU A 164 -3.00 24.43 -12.89
CA GLU A 164 -1.62 24.91 -12.82
C GLU A 164 -0.57 23.82 -13.05
N ILE A 165 -0.94 22.56 -12.83
CA ILE A 165 -0.09 21.40 -13.10
C ILE A 165 -0.66 20.55 -14.27
N GLY A 166 -1.62 21.08 -15.02
CA GLY A 166 -2.22 20.42 -16.18
C GLY A 166 -3.01 19.15 -15.84
N VAL A 167 -3.76 19.16 -14.75
CA VAL A 167 -4.69 18.09 -14.36
C VAL A 167 -6.09 18.64 -14.05
N ASP A 168 -7.10 17.79 -14.17
CA ASP A 168 -8.47 18.10 -13.76
C ASP A 168 -8.70 17.64 -12.31
N GLY A 169 -8.66 18.60 -11.38
CA GLY A 169 -8.87 18.36 -9.95
C GLY A 169 -10.27 17.86 -9.57
N SER A 170 -11.25 17.90 -10.49
CA SER A 170 -12.59 17.34 -10.26
C SER A 170 -12.70 15.83 -10.56
N HIS A 171 -11.69 15.29 -11.26
CA HIS A 171 -11.49 13.86 -11.50
C HIS A 171 -10.28 13.40 -10.68
N LEU A 172 -10.47 13.37 -9.35
CA LEU A 172 -9.43 13.10 -8.37
C LEU A 172 -9.66 11.78 -7.63
N ALA A 173 -8.64 10.92 -7.57
CA ALA A 173 -8.59 9.72 -6.74
C ALA A 173 -7.47 9.80 -5.69
N LEU A 174 -7.47 8.88 -4.73
CA LEU A 174 -6.44 8.74 -3.70
C LEU A 174 -5.79 7.36 -3.80
N VAL A 175 -4.46 7.30 -3.76
CA VAL A 175 -3.71 6.04 -3.84
C VAL A 175 -2.61 6.04 -2.80
N GLY A 176 -2.35 4.89 -2.18
CA GLY A 176 -1.17 4.75 -1.34
C GLY A 176 -0.91 3.32 -0.92
N ASN A 177 0.36 3.03 -0.62
CA ASN A 177 0.81 1.71 -0.16
C ASN A 177 1.15 1.70 1.32
N SER A 178 0.84 0.62 2.03
CA SER A 178 1.18 0.47 3.45
C SER A 178 0.58 1.60 4.32
N VAL A 179 1.41 2.38 5.02
CA VAL A 179 0.98 3.61 5.72
C VAL A 179 0.45 4.70 4.77
N GLY A 180 0.80 4.67 3.49
CA GLY A 180 0.17 5.48 2.46
C GLY A 180 -1.28 5.07 2.23
N GLY A 181 -1.60 3.78 2.33
CA GLY A 181 -2.98 3.29 2.33
C GLY A 181 -3.75 3.74 3.58
N ASN A 182 -3.09 3.83 4.73
CA ASN A 182 -3.65 4.48 5.92
C ASN A 182 -3.99 5.95 5.65
N MET A 183 -3.07 6.67 5.02
CA MET A 183 -3.20 8.07 4.66
C MET A 183 -4.33 8.30 3.64
N VAL A 184 -4.59 7.37 2.72
CA VAL A 184 -5.77 7.40 1.83
C VAL A 184 -7.06 7.50 2.66
N ALA A 185 -7.27 6.57 3.60
CA ALA A 185 -8.47 6.58 4.45
C ALA A 185 -8.55 7.85 5.32
N ALA A 186 -7.43 8.31 5.88
CA ALA A 186 -7.38 9.53 6.68
C ALA A 186 -7.74 10.78 5.87
N VAL A 187 -7.24 10.91 4.63
CA VAL A 187 -7.57 12.03 3.74
C VAL A 187 -9.02 11.98 3.30
N ALA A 188 -9.56 10.80 2.99
CA ALA A 188 -10.97 10.65 2.63
C ALA A 188 -11.92 10.98 3.78
N LEU A 189 -11.61 10.54 5.00
CA LEU A 189 -12.36 10.90 6.21
C LEU A 189 -12.32 12.41 6.48
N GLN A 190 -11.15 13.05 6.32
CA GLN A 190 -11.03 14.51 6.39
C GLN A 190 -11.87 15.20 5.32
N ALA A 191 -11.78 14.75 4.06
CA ALA A 191 -12.55 15.31 2.96
C ALA A 191 -14.07 15.20 3.18
N LYS A 192 -14.54 14.07 3.72
CA LYS A 192 -15.93 13.89 4.15
C LYS A 192 -16.31 14.88 5.26
N GLN A 193 -15.48 15.00 6.30
CA GLN A 193 -15.74 15.90 7.43
C GLN A 193 -15.82 17.37 6.98
N HIS A 194 -14.93 17.78 6.08
CA HIS A 194 -14.86 19.13 5.53
C HIS A 194 -15.76 19.35 4.30
N LYS A 195 -16.38 18.30 3.79
CA LYS A 195 -17.21 18.29 2.57
C LYS A 195 -16.47 18.75 1.30
N ALA A 196 -15.15 18.61 1.27
CA ALA A 196 -14.30 18.95 0.14
C ALA A 196 -12.90 18.32 0.27
N PRO A 197 -12.22 17.98 -0.84
CA PRO A 197 -12.76 17.94 -2.20
C PRO A 197 -13.61 16.69 -2.44
N ALA A 198 -14.28 16.62 -3.59
CA ALA A 198 -14.90 15.37 -4.03
C ALA A 198 -13.79 14.38 -4.46
N ILE A 199 -13.89 13.13 -4.02
CA ILE A 199 -12.97 12.05 -4.37
C ILE A 199 -13.75 10.98 -5.14
N ARG A 200 -13.25 10.60 -6.31
CA ARG A 200 -13.87 9.62 -7.22
C ARG A 200 -13.62 8.18 -6.80
N TYR A 201 -12.42 7.91 -6.30
CA TYR A 201 -11.96 6.55 -6.01
C TYR A 201 -10.82 6.53 -5.01
N GLU A 202 -10.69 5.43 -4.31
CA GLU A 202 -9.58 5.13 -3.40
C GLU A 202 -8.91 3.81 -3.81
N VAL A 203 -7.58 3.78 -3.80
CA VAL A 203 -6.80 2.55 -3.93
C VAL A 203 -5.88 2.42 -2.74
N MET A 204 -6.18 1.46 -1.87
CA MET A 204 -5.41 1.14 -0.68
C MET A 204 -4.60 -0.14 -0.94
N LEU A 205 -3.32 0.03 -1.21
CA LEU A 205 -2.39 -1.09 -1.45
C LEU A 205 -1.83 -1.57 -0.10
N TRP A 206 -2.21 -2.78 0.32
CA TRP A 206 -1.79 -3.46 1.56
C TRP A 206 -1.74 -2.53 2.78
N PRO A 207 -2.88 -1.90 3.14
CA PRO A 207 -2.90 -0.75 4.04
C PRO A 207 -2.69 -1.11 5.50
N VAL A 208 -2.09 -0.17 6.24
CA VAL A 208 -2.23 -0.10 7.71
C VAL A 208 -3.59 0.52 8.03
N THR A 209 -4.37 -0.09 8.93
CA THR A 209 -5.72 0.36 9.31
C THR A 209 -5.98 0.33 10.81
N ASP A 210 -5.12 -0.31 11.62
CA ASP A 210 -5.25 -0.29 13.08
C ASP A 210 -3.90 -0.29 13.81
N ALA A 211 -3.83 0.45 14.92
CA ALA A 211 -2.72 0.38 15.87
C ALA A 211 -2.90 -0.80 16.84
N ASN A 212 -3.06 -2.01 16.30
CA ASN A 212 -3.20 -3.26 17.03
C ASN A 212 -2.33 -4.35 16.38
N PHE A 213 -1.65 -5.16 17.19
CA PHE A 213 -0.61 -6.09 16.73
C PHE A 213 -0.95 -7.57 16.94
N ASN A 214 -2.24 -7.87 17.17
CA ASN A 214 -2.70 -9.17 17.66
C ASN A 214 -3.69 -9.89 16.73
N THR A 215 -3.86 -9.45 15.48
CA THR A 215 -4.69 -10.17 14.49
C THR A 215 -4.13 -11.56 14.17
N GLY A 216 -4.90 -12.41 13.49
CA GLY A 216 -4.43 -13.72 13.05
C GLY A 216 -3.18 -13.63 12.18
N SER A 217 -3.21 -12.74 11.19
CA SER A 217 -2.08 -12.47 10.29
C SER A 217 -0.86 -11.89 11.01
N TYR A 218 -1.04 -11.00 11.98
CA TYR A 218 0.07 -10.51 12.80
C TYR A 218 0.77 -11.62 13.57
N ASN A 219 0.02 -12.60 14.07
CA ASN A 219 0.60 -13.75 14.79
C ASN A 219 1.27 -14.73 13.83
N GLN A 220 0.64 -15.01 12.68
CA GLN A 220 1.11 -16.00 11.72
C GLN A 220 2.39 -15.56 10.98
N TYR A 221 2.51 -14.27 10.66
CA TYR A 221 3.60 -13.72 9.85
C TYR A 221 4.48 -12.75 10.64
N GLU A 222 4.56 -12.89 11.97
CA GLU A 222 5.24 -11.92 12.84
C GLU A 222 6.72 -11.67 12.49
N ASN A 223 7.39 -12.65 11.86
CA ASN A 223 8.80 -12.60 11.49
C ASN A 223 9.04 -13.36 10.17
N GLY A 224 10.11 -13.01 9.45
CA GLY A 224 10.61 -13.75 8.29
C GLY A 224 9.96 -13.40 6.94
N TYR A 225 8.94 -12.54 6.92
CA TYR A 225 8.19 -12.14 5.72
C TYR A 225 8.39 -10.66 5.35
N PHE A 226 9.65 -10.18 5.41
CA PHE A 226 10.04 -8.78 5.20
C PHE A 226 9.50 -7.81 6.25
N LEU A 227 8.20 -7.54 6.30
CA LEU A 227 7.57 -6.71 7.33
C LEU A 227 7.33 -7.54 8.60
N SER A 228 7.98 -7.19 9.70
CA SER A 228 7.79 -7.86 10.99
C SER A 228 6.78 -7.13 11.88
N ARG A 229 6.25 -7.85 12.87
CA ARG A 229 5.43 -7.26 13.94
C ARG A 229 6.19 -6.18 14.72
N ASN A 230 7.50 -6.39 14.97
CA ASN A 230 8.32 -5.43 15.71
C ASN A 230 8.58 -4.16 14.90
N MET A 231 8.75 -4.27 13.58
CA MET A 231 8.81 -3.12 12.69
C MET A 231 7.53 -2.30 12.79
N MET A 232 6.36 -2.94 12.72
CA MET A 232 5.09 -2.23 12.85
C MET A 232 4.93 -1.52 14.19
N LYS A 233 5.33 -2.14 15.31
CA LYS A 233 5.34 -1.47 16.62
C LYS A 233 6.24 -0.23 16.62
N TRP A 234 7.46 -0.36 16.07
CA TRP A 234 8.41 0.73 15.96
C TRP A 234 7.92 1.88 15.09
N PHE A 235 7.29 1.58 13.95
CA PHE A 235 6.65 2.57 13.07
C PHE A 235 5.54 3.33 13.79
N TRP A 236 4.64 2.61 14.47
CA TRP A 236 3.60 3.25 15.27
C TRP A 236 4.16 4.08 16.42
N ASP A 237 5.22 3.64 17.09
CA ASP A 237 5.86 4.42 18.17
C ASP A 237 6.49 5.71 17.65
N ALA A 238 7.13 5.68 16.47
CA ALA A 238 7.65 6.88 15.83
C ALA A 238 6.54 7.82 15.35
N TYR A 239 5.39 7.28 14.92
CA TYR A 239 4.26 8.07 14.44
C TYR A 239 3.49 8.74 15.57
N THR A 240 3.13 7.98 16.62
CA THR A 240 2.57 8.47 17.88
C THR A 240 2.48 7.37 18.94
N THR A 241 2.85 7.69 20.17
CA THR A 241 2.67 6.80 21.34
C THR A 241 1.41 7.11 22.15
N LYS A 242 0.66 8.16 21.79
CA LYS A 242 -0.54 8.55 22.53
C LYS A 242 -1.70 7.62 22.19
N GLU A 243 -2.28 7.00 23.22
CA GLU A 243 -3.43 6.10 23.05
C GLU A 243 -4.63 6.80 22.39
N GLY A 244 -4.89 8.07 22.77
CA GLY A 244 -5.95 8.88 22.15
C GLY A 244 -5.76 9.08 20.65
N ASP A 245 -4.52 9.27 20.19
CA ASP A 245 -4.21 9.39 18.76
C ASP A 245 -4.38 8.04 18.06
N ARG A 246 -3.87 6.95 18.65
CA ARG A 246 -4.05 5.59 18.11
C ARG A 246 -5.52 5.16 18.06
N ASN A 247 -6.37 5.70 18.91
CA ASN A 247 -7.81 5.47 18.90
C ASN A 247 -8.58 6.42 17.96
N ASN A 248 -7.92 7.42 17.39
CA ASN A 248 -8.51 8.33 16.41
C ASN A 248 -8.69 7.62 15.07
N ILE A 249 -9.85 7.82 14.42
CA ILE A 249 -10.17 7.21 13.12
C ILE A 249 -9.25 7.69 11.98
N LEU A 250 -8.58 8.83 12.14
CA LEU A 250 -7.59 9.32 11.17
C LEU A 250 -6.22 8.63 11.32
N ALA A 251 -6.01 7.86 12.39
CA ALA A 251 -4.84 7.00 12.56
C ALA A 251 -5.24 5.52 12.40
N SER A 252 -6.28 5.07 13.10
CA SER A 252 -6.80 3.70 13.03
C SER A 252 -8.20 3.69 12.40
N PRO A 253 -8.33 3.83 11.07
CA PRO A 253 -9.63 3.88 10.40
C PRO A 253 -10.47 2.63 10.60
N LEU A 254 -9.86 1.47 10.93
CA LEU A 254 -10.59 0.26 11.31
C LEU A 254 -11.50 0.47 12.54
N ARG A 255 -11.23 1.48 13.38
CA ARG A 255 -12.04 1.80 14.56
C ARG A 255 -13.25 2.69 14.27
N ALA A 256 -13.39 3.21 13.04
CA ALA A 256 -14.51 4.05 12.67
C ALA A 256 -15.86 3.32 12.76
N THR A 257 -16.92 4.02 13.15
CA THR A 257 -18.29 3.49 13.13
C THR A 257 -18.84 3.42 11.70
N PRO A 258 -19.88 2.62 11.43
CA PRO A 258 -20.53 2.60 10.12
C PRO A 258 -20.96 4.00 9.63
N GLU A 259 -21.47 4.86 10.51
CA GLU A 259 -21.88 6.23 10.18
C GLU A 259 -20.69 7.10 9.79
N GLN A 260 -19.54 6.91 10.45
CA GLN A 260 -18.29 7.59 10.11
C GLN A 260 -17.74 7.13 8.76
N LEU A 261 -18.01 5.90 8.33
CA LEU A 261 -17.60 5.37 7.02
C LEU A 261 -18.62 5.61 5.90
N LYS A 262 -19.90 5.78 6.21
CA LYS A 262 -20.97 5.94 5.21
C LYS A 262 -20.70 7.10 4.26
N GLY A 263 -20.77 6.85 2.95
CA GLY A 263 -20.57 7.88 1.93
C GLY A 263 -19.11 8.24 1.67
N LEU A 264 -18.16 7.43 2.15
CA LEU A 264 -16.81 7.45 1.59
C LEU A 264 -16.83 7.01 0.11
N PRO A 265 -15.85 7.46 -0.69
CA PRO A 265 -15.66 7.05 -2.09
C PRO A 265 -15.64 5.54 -2.29
N PRO A 266 -15.95 5.04 -3.51
CA PRO A 266 -15.67 3.66 -3.85
C PRO A 266 -14.18 3.34 -3.70
N THR A 267 -13.88 2.12 -3.23
CA THR A 267 -12.52 1.76 -2.78
C THR A 267 -12.09 0.39 -3.33
N LEU A 268 -10.88 0.33 -3.87
CA LEU A 268 -10.12 -0.91 -4.03
C LEU A 268 -9.16 -1.10 -2.85
N ILE A 269 -9.22 -2.25 -2.19
CA ILE A 269 -8.22 -2.69 -1.22
C ILE A 269 -7.51 -3.92 -1.79
N GLN A 270 -6.19 -3.86 -1.92
CA GLN A 270 -5.37 -5.03 -2.22
C GLN A 270 -4.66 -5.49 -0.96
N THR A 271 -4.65 -6.79 -0.66
CA THR A 271 -3.88 -7.36 0.47
C THR A 271 -2.93 -8.43 0.00
N ALA A 272 -1.81 -8.58 0.71
CA ALA A 272 -0.88 -9.69 0.55
C ALA A 272 -1.29 -10.85 1.46
N GLU A 273 -1.24 -12.08 0.95
CA GLU A 273 -1.58 -13.26 1.76
C GLU A 273 -0.65 -13.48 2.96
N LEU A 274 0.64 -13.15 2.79
CA LEU A 274 1.72 -13.38 3.76
C LEU A 274 2.19 -12.06 4.38
N ASP A 275 1.24 -11.31 4.93
CA ASP A 275 1.47 -9.97 5.50
C ASP A 275 0.78 -9.86 6.86
N VAL A 276 1.50 -9.29 7.84
CA VAL A 276 0.94 -8.99 9.16
C VAL A 276 -0.29 -8.08 9.08
N LEU A 277 -0.37 -7.19 8.08
CA LEU A 277 -1.46 -6.24 7.88
C LEU A 277 -2.66 -6.80 7.11
N ARG A 278 -2.59 -8.04 6.64
CA ARG A 278 -3.63 -8.65 5.79
C ARG A 278 -5.02 -8.58 6.44
N ASP A 279 -5.14 -9.08 7.66
CA ASP A 279 -6.44 -9.24 8.30
C ASP A 279 -7.08 -7.87 8.61
N GLU A 280 -6.29 -6.86 8.97
CA GLU A 280 -6.82 -5.52 9.26
C GLU A 280 -7.28 -4.79 7.99
N GLY A 281 -6.53 -4.90 6.88
CA GLY A 281 -6.94 -4.36 5.59
C GLY A 281 -8.23 -4.99 5.07
N GLU A 282 -8.35 -6.31 5.18
CA GLU A 282 -9.57 -7.03 4.78
C GLU A 282 -10.76 -6.72 5.72
N ALA A 283 -10.51 -6.62 7.03
CA ALA A 283 -11.53 -6.24 7.99
C ALA A 283 -12.04 -4.81 7.71
N PHE A 284 -11.15 -3.88 7.32
CA PHE A 284 -11.55 -2.53 6.97
C PHE A 284 -12.45 -2.52 5.72
N GLY A 285 -12.10 -3.29 4.68
CA GLY A 285 -12.96 -3.48 3.52
C GLY A 285 -14.35 -4.00 3.87
N ARG A 286 -14.46 -4.96 4.80
CA ARG A 286 -15.77 -5.43 5.31
C ARG A 286 -16.55 -4.34 6.04
N LYS A 287 -15.87 -3.46 6.78
CA LYS A 287 -16.54 -2.31 7.46
C LYS A 287 -17.01 -1.26 6.46
N LEU A 288 -16.27 -1.02 5.38
CA LEU A 288 -16.69 -0.14 4.29
C LEU A 288 -17.97 -0.69 3.61
N ASP A 289 -17.96 -1.98 3.25
CA ASP A 289 -19.13 -2.66 2.66
C ASP A 289 -20.36 -2.58 3.57
N ALA A 290 -20.18 -2.90 4.86
CA ALA A 290 -21.25 -2.81 5.86
C ALA A 290 -21.78 -1.37 6.06
N ALA A 291 -20.99 -0.35 5.75
CA ALA A 291 -21.40 1.06 5.77
C ALA A 291 -22.06 1.54 4.46
N GLY A 292 -22.17 0.65 3.46
CA GLY A 292 -22.76 0.93 2.14
C GLY A 292 -21.80 1.57 1.14
N VAL A 293 -20.49 1.43 1.35
CA VAL A 293 -19.45 1.88 0.40
C VAL A 293 -19.23 0.78 -0.63
N ASN A 294 -19.18 1.13 -1.92
CA ASN A 294 -18.81 0.19 -2.97
C ASN A 294 -17.32 -0.15 -2.81
N VAL A 295 -17.02 -1.39 -2.41
CA VAL A 295 -15.64 -1.80 -2.12
C VAL A 295 -15.29 -3.12 -2.79
N THR A 296 -14.11 -3.16 -3.40
CA THR A 296 -13.48 -4.37 -3.91
C THR A 296 -12.31 -4.70 -3.02
N VAL A 297 -12.28 -5.91 -2.45
CA VAL A 297 -11.14 -6.41 -1.67
C VAL A 297 -10.52 -7.59 -2.40
N THR A 298 -9.27 -7.46 -2.83
CA THR A 298 -8.54 -8.51 -3.56
C THR A 298 -7.30 -8.93 -2.78
N ARG A 299 -7.30 -10.17 -2.27
CA ARG A 299 -6.09 -10.80 -1.72
C ARG A 299 -5.26 -11.37 -2.86
N TYR A 300 -3.96 -11.05 -2.86
CA TYR A 300 -2.98 -11.64 -3.75
C TYR A 300 -2.19 -12.73 -3.00
N ASN A 301 -2.45 -13.98 -3.36
CA ASN A 301 -1.79 -15.14 -2.78
C ASN A 301 -0.30 -15.21 -3.16
N GLY A 302 0.50 -15.79 -2.26
CA GLY A 302 1.95 -15.93 -2.43
C GLY A 302 2.75 -14.63 -2.28
N LEU A 303 2.11 -13.48 -2.07
CA LEU A 303 2.77 -12.19 -1.93
C LEU A 303 2.97 -11.78 -0.46
N ILE A 304 4.04 -11.04 -0.23
CA ILE A 304 4.40 -10.40 1.06
C ILE A 304 4.03 -8.92 1.06
N HIS A 305 4.12 -8.27 2.22
CA HIS A 305 3.98 -6.81 2.31
C HIS A 305 4.88 -6.07 1.30
N ASP A 306 4.38 -4.95 0.75
CA ASP A 306 5.12 -4.10 -0.21
C ASP A 306 5.53 -4.80 -1.51
N PHE A 307 4.81 -5.87 -1.91
CA PHE A 307 5.08 -6.61 -3.14
C PHE A 307 5.13 -5.73 -4.40
N GLY A 308 4.28 -4.71 -4.51
CA GLY A 308 4.30 -3.77 -5.64
C GLY A 308 5.35 -2.67 -5.51
N LEU A 309 5.84 -2.39 -4.31
CA LEU A 309 6.89 -1.39 -4.05
C LEU A 309 8.28 -1.96 -4.33
N LEU A 310 8.58 -3.17 -3.87
CA LEU A 310 9.93 -3.74 -3.88
C LEU A 310 10.43 -3.99 -5.31
N ASN A 311 11.48 -3.26 -5.74
CA ASN A 311 11.97 -3.31 -7.12
C ASN A 311 12.46 -4.71 -7.53
N ALA A 312 12.97 -5.48 -6.57
CA ALA A 312 13.36 -6.87 -6.77
C ALA A 312 12.19 -7.81 -7.15
N LEU A 313 10.95 -7.41 -6.86
CA LEU A 313 9.74 -8.20 -7.15
C LEU A 313 8.93 -7.65 -8.34
N SER A 314 9.41 -6.58 -8.99
CA SER A 314 8.68 -5.86 -10.04
C SER A 314 8.25 -6.73 -11.23
N ASP A 315 9.06 -7.73 -11.59
CA ASP A 315 8.78 -8.64 -12.71
C ASP A 315 7.96 -9.87 -12.32
N VAL A 316 7.62 -10.04 -11.03
CA VAL A 316 6.79 -11.17 -10.58
C VAL A 316 5.41 -11.06 -11.24
N PRO A 317 4.88 -12.12 -11.90
CA PRO A 317 3.63 -12.03 -12.65
C PRO A 317 2.43 -11.55 -11.81
N ALA A 318 2.34 -12.01 -10.56
CA ALA A 318 1.28 -11.59 -9.63
C ALA A 318 1.40 -10.10 -9.26
N VAL A 319 2.61 -9.56 -9.14
CA VAL A 319 2.84 -8.12 -8.89
C VAL A 319 2.36 -7.29 -10.08
N ARG A 320 2.75 -7.66 -11.31
CA ARG A 320 2.30 -6.97 -12.53
C ARG A 320 0.78 -7.01 -12.70
N THR A 321 0.18 -8.16 -12.40
CA THR A 321 -1.29 -8.32 -12.44
C THR A 321 -1.97 -7.43 -11.40
N ALA A 322 -1.43 -7.36 -10.18
CA ALA A 322 -1.97 -6.52 -9.12
C ALA A 322 -1.92 -5.03 -9.46
N LEU A 323 -0.78 -4.55 -9.96
CA LEU A 323 -0.65 -3.15 -10.37
C LEU A 323 -1.52 -2.83 -11.59
N GLY A 324 -1.66 -3.76 -12.54
CA GLY A 324 -2.57 -3.62 -13.66
C GLY A 324 -4.04 -3.57 -13.26
N GLN A 325 -4.46 -4.36 -12.27
CA GLN A 325 -5.81 -4.25 -11.70
C GLN A 325 -6.03 -2.87 -11.06
N ALA A 326 -5.09 -2.40 -10.24
CA ALA A 326 -5.20 -1.09 -9.59
C ALA A 326 -5.26 0.05 -10.62
N ALA A 327 -4.42 -0.01 -11.64
CA ALA A 327 -4.39 0.97 -12.72
C ALA A 327 -5.67 0.96 -13.57
N TYR A 328 -6.23 -0.24 -13.84
CA TYR A 328 -7.50 -0.40 -14.51
C TYR A 328 -8.64 0.26 -13.73
N GLU A 329 -8.75 -0.03 -12.42
CA GLU A 329 -9.78 0.55 -11.57
C GLU A 329 -9.66 2.08 -11.48
N LEU A 330 -8.44 2.62 -11.36
CA LEU A 330 -8.19 4.06 -11.45
C LEU A 330 -8.72 4.63 -12.77
N LYS A 331 -8.39 4.01 -13.89
CA LYS A 331 -8.81 4.46 -15.21
C LYS A 331 -10.34 4.44 -15.37
N GLU A 332 -11.02 3.43 -14.84
CA GLU A 332 -12.48 3.33 -14.94
C GLU A 332 -13.20 4.39 -14.11
N HIS A 333 -12.71 4.67 -12.90
CA HIS A 333 -13.37 5.60 -11.97
C HIS A 333 -12.97 7.08 -12.17
N LEU A 334 -11.91 7.34 -12.94
CA LEU A 334 -11.43 8.68 -13.28
C LEU A 334 -11.92 9.19 -14.65
N LYS A 335 -12.82 8.47 -15.32
CA LYS A 335 -13.50 8.92 -16.54
C LYS A 335 -14.44 10.10 -16.30
#